data_AF-A0A179SNL8-F1
#
_entry.id   AF-A0A179SNL8-F1
#
_cell.length_a   1.000
_cell.length_b   1.000
_cell.length_c   1.000
_cell.angle_alpha   90.00
_cell.angle_beta   90.00
_cell.angle_gamma   90.00
#
_symmetry.space_group_name_H-M   'P 1'
#
loop_
_entity.id
_entity.type
_entity.pdbx_description
1 polymer ?
#
loop_
_entity_poly.entity_id
_entity_poly.type
_entity_poly.pdbx_seq_one_letter_code
_entity_poly.pdbx_strand_id
1 'polypeptide(L)'
;MNKKGSASIQRGQAITFRLPSDTPDHILKQLQKLKETERRNFSSKMAEFILEGVNSSLSKERETVTLPLPKQLNKDQRNWLKHSHSEAMLGSIVYQLLADPIRATSILASLNSNALDINEALYLQEEKQEEIEDNFIIPAESSIDVEQEEPDEVPLAIDDELDNDLMNFDWEKARQEHAATEEDQEEPESVEDLLGGFLANMNK
;
A
#
# COMPACT_ATOMS: atom_id res chain seq x y z
N MET A 1 -41.38 12.32 37.57
CA MET A 1 -39.92 12.14 37.66
C MET A 1 -39.37 11.59 36.33
N ASN A 2 -38.19 12.07 35.95
CA ASN A 2 -37.22 11.59 34.95
C ASN A 2 -37.61 11.50 33.45
N LYS A 3 -37.53 12.63 32.74
CA LYS A 3 -37.10 12.63 31.33
C LYS A 3 -35.57 12.58 31.30
N LYS A 4 -35.00 11.38 31.17
CA LYS A 4 -33.58 11.20 30.81
C LYS A 4 -33.47 11.60 29.35
N GLY A 5 -33.02 12.83 29.09
CA GLY A 5 -32.85 13.37 27.75
C GLY A 5 -31.91 12.47 26.95
N SER A 6 -32.35 12.04 25.76
CA SER A 6 -31.48 11.40 24.78
C SER A 6 -30.38 12.39 24.40
N ALA A 7 -29.17 12.16 24.88
CA ALA A 7 -27.98 12.97 24.62
C ALA A 7 -27.42 12.74 23.20
N SER A 8 -28.29 12.69 22.19
CA SER A 8 -27.88 12.61 20.80
C SER A 8 -27.72 14.01 20.23
N ILE A 9 -26.56 14.27 19.61
CA ILE A 9 -26.31 15.51 18.87
C ILE A 9 -27.14 15.45 17.58
N GLN A 10 -27.93 16.49 17.32
CA GLN A 10 -28.76 16.60 16.12
C GLN A 10 -28.16 17.56 15.08
N ARG A 11 -28.47 17.33 13.79
CA ARG A 11 -28.07 18.24 12.71
C ARG A 11 -28.67 19.64 12.96
N GLY A 12 -27.85 20.68 12.86
CA GLY A 12 -28.26 22.06 13.13
C GLY A 12 -28.26 22.47 14.60
N GLN A 13 -27.90 21.57 15.52
CA GLN A 13 -27.70 21.92 16.93
C GLN A 13 -26.44 22.76 17.10
N ALA A 14 -26.55 23.87 17.83
CA ALA A 14 -25.38 24.68 18.18
C ALA A 14 -24.50 23.95 19.20
N ILE A 15 -23.21 23.84 18.89
CA ILE A 15 -22.19 23.30 19.79
C ILE A 15 -21.27 24.45 20.19
N THR A 16 -21.04 24.62 21.48
CA THR A 16 -20.17 25.68 22.02
C THR A 16 -18.91 25.06 22.60
N PHE A 17 -17.75 25.52 22.15
CA PHE A 17 -16.46 25.03 22.59
C PHE A 17 -15.72 26.08 23.41
N ARG A 18 -14.91 25.64 24.37
CA ARG A 18 -13.94 26.48 25.08
C ARG A 18 -12.56 26.14 24.58
N LEU A 19 -11.76 27.17 24.33
CA LEU A 19 -10.39 26.98 23.89
C LEU A 19 -9.52 26.54 25.09
N PRO A 20 -8.72 25.48 24.97
CA PRO A 20 -7.83 25.04 26.05
C PRO A 20 -6.77 26.09 26.39
N SER A 21 -6.32 26.12 27.65
CA SER A 21 -5.24 27.02 28.09
C SER A 21 -3.89 26.73 27.44
N ASP A 22 -3.68 25.50 26.97
CA ASP A 22 -2.43 25.04 26.33
C ASP A 22 -2.38 25.36 24.81
N THR A 23 -3.29 26.20 24.32
CA THR A 23 -3.34 26.50 22.88
C THR A 23 -2.15 27.37 22.46
N PRO A 24 -1.32 26.95 21.47
CA PRO A 24 -0.19 27.73 21.01
C PRO A 24 -0.55 29.12 20.46
N ASP A 25 0.33 30.10 20.67
CA ASP A 25 0.08 31.51 20.28
C ASP A 25 -0.13 31.71 18.77
N HIS A 26 0.56 30.91 17.93
CA HIS A 26 0.38 30.98 16.48
C HIS A 26 -1.04 30.58 16.04
N ILE A 27 -1.70 29.64 16.75
CA ILE A 27 -3.08 29.23 16.48
C ILE A 27 -4.04 30.36 16.91
N LEU A 28 -3.78 31.01 18.03
CA LEU A 28 -4.59 32.15 18.50
C LEU A 28 -4.57 33.30 17.49
N LYS A 29 -3.39 33.65 16.97
CA LYS A 29 -3.24 34.68 15.93
C LYS A 29 -3.99 34.32 14.66
N GLN A 30 -3.91 33.06 14.23
CA GLN A 30 -4.62 32.59 13.05
C GLN A 30 -6.15 32.63 13.23
N LEU A 31 -6.65 32.24 14.41
CA LEU A 31 -8.08 32.34 14.75
C LEU A 31 -8.57 33.78 14.79
N GLN A 32 -7.77 34.70 15.33
CA GLN A 32 -8.07 36.14 15.32
C GLN A 32 -8.15 36.68 13.89
N LYS A 33 -7.15 36.37 13.06
CA LYS A 33 -7.15 36.74 11.63
C LYS A 33 -8.38 36.20 10.90
N LEU A 34 -8.72 34.93 11.11
CA LEU A 34 -9.92 34.32 10.53
C LEU A 34 -11.19 35.03 10.98
N LYS A 35 -11.30 35.39 12.26
CA LYS A 35 -12.44 36.15 12.80
C LYS A 35 -12.57 37.53 12.14
N GLU A 36 -11.46 38.21 11.90
CA GLU A 36 -11.44 39.51 11.23
C GLU A 36 -11.81 39.43 9.74
N THR A 37 -11.39 38.36 9.08
CA THR A 37 -11.58 38.14 7.64
C THR A 37 -13.01 37.70 7.33
N GLU A 38 -13.50 36.64 7.98
CA GLU A 38 -14.79 36.00 7.70
C GLU A 38 -15.98 36.63 8.46
N ARG A 39 -15.70 37.31 9.59
CA ARG A 39 -16.68 38.01 10.46
C ARG A 39 -17.96 37.21 10.74
N ARG A 40 -19.01 37.39 9.92
CA ARG A 40 -20.32 36.72 10.06
C ARG A 40 -20.27 35.24 9.69
N ASN A 41 -19.35 34.83 8.82
CA ASN A 41 -19.19 33.45 8.37
C ASN A 41 -18.17 32.66 9.19
N PHE A 42 -17.58 33.28 10.21
CA PHE A 42 -16.54 32.66 11.04
C PHE A 42 -16.98 31.31 11.61
N SER A 43 -18.19 31.23 12.16
CA SER A 43 -18.71 29.98 12.73
C SER A 43 -18.91 28.89 11.68
N SER A 44 -19.34 29.25 10.47
CA SER A 44 -19.49 28.31 9.36
C SER A 44 -18.13 27.77 8.92
N LYS A 45 -17.12 28.64 8.80
CA LYS A 45 -15.76 28.24 8.44
C LYS A 45 -15.10 27.38 9.52
N MET A 46 -15.34 27.71 10.79
CA MET A 46 -14.89 26.87 11.91
C MET A 46 -15.59 25.51 11.91
N ALA A 47 -16.87 25.43 11.53
CA ALA A 47 -17.57 24.16 11.41
C ALA A 47 -16.96 23.26 10.33
N GLU A 48 -16.50 23.83 9.20
CA GLU A 48 -15.75 23.08 8.17
C GLU A 48 -14.47 22.46 8.75
N PHE A 49 -13.65 23.25 9.46
CA PHE A 49 -12.42 22.74 10.07
C PHE A 49 -12.69 21.67 11.14
N ILE A 50 -13.76 21.81 11.92
CA ILE A 50 -14.15 20.81 12.91
C ILE A 50 -14.60 19.53 12.23
N LEU A 51 -15.41 19.60 11.17
CA LEU A 51 -15.85 18.42 10.42
C LEU A 51 -14.66 17.70 9.77
N GLU A 52 -13.72 18.43 9.19
CA GLU A 52 -12.47 17.88 8.66
C GLU A 52 -11.62 17.23 9.76
N GLY A 53 -11.49 17.89 10.91
CA GLY A 53 -10.79 17.35 12.08
C GLY A 53 -11.42 16.05 12.60
N VAL A 54 -12.75 16.01 12.72
CA VAL A 54 -13.47 14.79 13.13
C VAL A 54 -13.34 13.68 12.08
N ASN A 55 -13.46 14.02 10.80
CA ASN A 55 -13.31 13.04 9.73
C ASN A 55 -11.90 12.45 9.69
N SER A 56 -10.86 13.29 9.83
CA SER A 56 -9.48 12.82 9.90
C SER A 56 -9.19 11.99 11.15
N SER A 57 -9.79 12.31 12.30
CA SER A 57 -9.69 11.48 13.51
C SER A 57 -10.34 10.11 13.30
N LEU A 58 -11.53 10.07 12.68
CA LEU A 58 -12.22 8.81 12.38
C LEU A 58 -11.45 7.96 11.36
N SER A 59 -10.82 8.59 10.37
CA SER A 59 -9.92 7.92 9.42
C SER A 59 -8.62 7.41 10.06
N LYS A 60 -8.17 7.99 11.17
CA LYS A 60 -7.00 7.48 11.91
C LYS A 60 -7.34 6.28 12.79
N GLU A 61 -8.55 6.26 13.36
CA GLU A 61 -9.02 5.14 14.20
C GLU A 61 -9.41 3.91 13.38
N ARG A 62 -9.87 4.11 12.14
CA ARG A 62 -10.08 3.01 11.20
C ARG A 62 -8.77 2.78 10.44
N GLU A 63 -8.23 1.57 10.48
CA GLU A 63 -7.11 1.14 9.63
C GLU A 63 -7.54 1.21 8.15
N THR A 64 -7.54 2.42 7.59
CA THR A 64 -8.10 2.71 6.27
C THR A 64 -7.01 3.25 5.37
N VAL A 65 -6.82 2.58 4.23
CA VAL A 65 -5.89 3.01 3.19
C VAL A 65 -6.60 4.02 2.30
N THR A 66 -6.13 5.27 2.30
CA THR A 66 -6.66 6.31 1.39
C THR A 66 -5.76 6.44 0.18
N LEU A 67 -6.26 6.06 -1.00
CA LEU A 67 -5.54 6.14 -2.27
C LEU A 67 -6.03 7.35 -3.09
N PRO A 68 -5.19 8.37 -3.33
CA PRO A 68 -5.56 9.47 -4.20
C PRO A 68 -5.64 9.00 -5.66
N LEU A 69 -6.67 9.45 -6.38
CA LEU A 69 -6.84 9.10 -7.79
C LEU A 69 -6.07 10.08 -8.69
N PRO A 70 -5.31 9.61 -9.70
CA PRO A 70 -4.50 10.46 -10.56
C PRO A 70 -5.33 11.25 -11.59
N LYS A 71 -6.53 10.75 -11.94
CA LYS A 71 -7.45 11.37 -12.91
C LYS A 71 -8.88 11.27 -12.42
N GLN A 72 -9.73 12.19 -12.91
CA GLN A 72 -11.16 12.10 -12.66
C GLN A 72 -11.75 10.85 -13.34
N LEU A 73 -12.47 10.06 -12.56
CA LEU A 73 -13.13 8.85 -13.05
C LEU A 73 -14.34 9.20 -13.90
N ASN A 74 -14.58 8.42 -14.95
CA ASN A 74 -15.83 8.52 -15.71
C ASN A 74 -17.02 7.92 -14.92
N LYS A 75 -18.26 8.16 -15.37
CA LYS A 75 -19.48 7.65 -14.70
C LYS A 75 -19.45 6.13 -14.51
N ASP A 76 -19.01 5.40 -15.52
CA ASP A 76 -18.97 3.93 -15.48
C ASP A 76 -17.89 3.42 -14.54
N GLN A 77 -16.70 4.04 -14.54
CA GLN A 77 -15.63 3.73 -13.60
C GLN A 77 -16.04 3.99 -12.14
N ARG A 78 -16.77 5.09 -11.90
CA ARG A 78 -17.33 5.39 -10.57
C ARG A 78 -18.40 4.37 -10.16
N ASN A 79 -19.20 3.89 -11.11
CA ASN A 79 -20.20 2.86 -10.83
C ASN A 79 -19.51 1.52 -10.54
N TRP A 80 -18.48 1.18 -11.32
CA TRP A 80 -17.65 0.00 -11.14
C TRP A 80 -17.01 -0.02 -9.74
N LEU A 81 -16.34 1.05 -9.32
CA LEU A 81 -15.75 1.16 -7.97
C LEU A 81 -16.77 1.02 -6.81
N LYS A 82 -18.06 1.26 -7.06
CA LYS A 82 -19.12 1.14 -6.05
C LYS A 82 -19.77 -0.24 -6.02
N HIS A 83 -19.53 -1.08 -7.02
CA HIS A 83 -20.07 -2.43 -7.05
C HIS A 83 -19.30 -3.30 -6.05
N SER A 84 -20.03 -4.12 -5.29
CA SER A 84 -19.46 -4.97 -4.23
C SER A 84 -18.36 -5.91 -4.72
N HIS A 85 -18.51 -6.43 -5.93
CA HIS A 85 -17.51 -7.32 -6.53
C HIS A 85 -16.19 -6.57 -6.83
N SER A 86 -16.28 -5.36 -7.37
CA SER A 86 -15.12 -4.52 -7.65
C SER A 86 -14.43 -4.05 -6.37
N GLU A 87 -15.20 -3.75 -5.33
CA GLU A 87 -14.67 -3.45 -3.99
C GLU A 87 -13.91 -4.65 -3.41
N ALA A 88 -14.48 -5.86 -3.49
CA ALA A 88 -13.83 -7.08 -3.02
C ALA A 88 -12.54 -7.38 -3.81
N MET A 89 -12.55 -7.19 -5.13
CA MET A 89 -11.36 -7.35 -5.98
C MET A 89 -10.26 -6.34 -5.64
N LEU A 90 -10.61 -5.07 -5.45
CA LEU A 90 -9.63 -4.06 -5.02
C LEU A 90 -9.10 -4.36 -3.62
N GLY A 91 -9.97 -4.83 -2.72
CA GLY A 91 -9.59 -5.25 -1.37
C GLY A 91 -8.59 -6.40 -1.40
N SER A 92 -8.79 -7.42 -2.25
CA SER A 92 -7.85 -8.54 -2.36
C SER A 92 -6.51 -8.12 -2.98
N ILE A 93 -6.52 -7.24 -3.98
CA ILE A 93 -5.29 -6.68 -4.57
C ILE A 93 -4.49 -5.90 -3.53
N VAL A 94 -5.15 -5.01 -2.79
CA VAL A 94 -4.50 -4.21 -1.74
C VAL A 94 -3.97 -5.11 -0.62
N TYR A 95 -4.74 -6.11 -0.20
CA TYR A 95 -4.29 -7.09 0.79
C TYR A 95 -3.04 -7.84 0.31
N GLN A 96 -3.02 -8.33 -0.92
CA GLN A 96 -1.87 -9.06 -1.46
C GLN A 96 -0.63 -8.16 -1.59
N LEU A 97 -0.80 -6.90 -1.99
CA LEU A 97 0.29 -5.92 -2.05
C LEU A 97 0.87 -5.61 -0.66
N LEU A 98 0.04 -5.56 0.37
CA LEU A 98 0.49 -5.32 1.75
C LEU A 98 1.14 -6.56 2.38
N ALA A 99 0.67 -7.76 2.01
CA ALA A 99 1.18 -9.02 2.56
C ALA A 99 2.49 -9.47 1.89
N ASP A 100 2.58 -9.36 0.56
CA ASP A 100 3.76 -9.77 -0.21
C ASP A 100 3.88 -8.89 -1.49
N PRO A 101 4.59 -7.76 -1.40
CA PRO A 101 4.71 -6.82 -2.51
C PRO A 101 5.49 -7.42 -3.70
N ILE A 102 6.50 -8.26 -3.46
CA ILE A 102 7.37 -8.82 -4.51
C ILE A 102 6.57 -9.78 -5.39
N ARG A 103 5.78 -10.66 -4.77
CA ARG A 103 4.93 -11.59 -5.52
C ARG A 103 3.78 -10.88 -6.21
N ALA A 104 3.18 -9.87 -5.57
CA ALA A 104 2.09 -9.09 -6.15
C ALA A 104 2.54 -8.30 -7.39
N THR A 105 3.72 -7.67 -7.36
CA THR A 105 4.27 -6.94 -8.51
C THR A 105 4.64 -7.90 -9.64
N SER A 106 5.21 -9.07 -9.34
CA SER A 106 5.52 -10.07 -10.37
C SER A 106 4.26 -10.59 -11.07
N ILE A 107 3.17 -10.86 -10.33
CA ILE A 107 1.89 -11.26 -10.93
C ILE A 107 1.32 -10.12 -11.79
N LEU A 108 1.36 -8.87 -11.30
CA LEU A 108 0.91 -7.71 -12.09
C LEU A 108 1.76 -7.49 -13.35
N ALA A 109 3.07 -7.71 -13.27
CA ALA A 109 3.99 -7.63 -14.39
C ALA A 109 3.66 -8.71 -15.42
N SER A 110 3.53 -9.97 -15.01
CA SER A 110 3.13 -11.10 -15.86
C SER A 110 1.77 -10.86 -16.54
N LEU A 111 0.76 -10.36 -15.82
CA LEU A 111 -0.55 -10.03 -16.39
C LEU A 111 -0.50 -8.90 -17.42
N ASN A 112 0.43 -7.95 -17.26
CA ASN A 112 0.58 -6.80 -18.16
C ASN A 112 1.56 -7.08 -19.32
N SER A 113 2.50 -8.02 -19.16
CA SER A 113 3.50 -8.40 -20.17
C SER A 113 3.12 -9.66 -20.97
N ASN A 114 2.05 -10.37 -20.59
CA ASN A 114 1.63 -11.64 -21.19
C ASN A 114 2.71 -12.76 -21.10
N ALA A 115 3.72 -12.57 -20.23
CA ALA A 115 4.75 -13.56 -19.94
C ALA A 115 4.19 -14.56 -18.90
N LEU A 116 4.18 -15.85 -19.25
CA LEU A 116 3.61 -16.91 -18.43
C LEU A 116 4.53 -17.35 -17.27
N ASP A 117 5.77 -16.84 -17.23
CA ASP A 117 6.76 -17.15 -16.19
C ASP A 117 7.06 -15.93 -15.30
N ILE A 118 6.94 -16.16 -14.00
CA ILE A 118 7.06 -15.20 -12.89
C ILE A 118 8.51 -14.68 -12.77
N ASN A 119 9.50 -15.53 -13.08
CA ASN A 119 10.91 -15.16 -13.00
C ASN A 119 11.33 -14.28 -14.20
N GLU A 120 10.83 -14.59 -15.39
CA GLU A 120 11.11 -13.81 -16.62
C GLU A 120 10.53 -12.39 -16.55
N ALA A 121 9.36 -12.22 -15.94
CA ALA A 121 8.73 -10.91 -15.79
C ALA A 121 9.51 -9.96 -14.86
N LEU A 122 10.28 -10.49 -13.91
CA LEU A 122 11.12 -9.69 -13.01
C LEU A 122 12.32 -9.09 -13.77
N TYR A 123 12.93 -9.88 -14.66
CA TYR A 123 14.04 -9.45 -15.52
C TYR A 123 13.63 -8.39 -16.56
N LEU A 124 12.43 -8.51 -17.14
CA LEU A 124 11.91 -7.53 -18.12
C LEU A 124 11.70 -6.12 -17.54
N GLN A 125 11.57 -5.99 -16.22
CA GLN A 125 11.42 -4.69 -15.57
C GLN A 125 12.78 -3.96 -15.44
N GLU A 126 13.89 -4.68 -15.34
CA GLU A 126 15.24 -4.10 -15.33
C GLU A 126 15.63 -3.56 -16.72
N GLU A 127 15.33 -4.29 -17.79
CA GLU A 127 15.70 -3.86 -19.17
C GLU A 127 15.01 -2.55 -19.61
N LYS A 128 13.78 -2.29 -19.15
CA LYS A 128 13.07 -1.05 -19.53
C LYS A 128 13.60 0.21 -18.83
N GLN A 129 14.37 0.04 -17.75
CA GLN A 129 14.93 1.17 -17.01
C GLN A 129 16.20 1.72 -17.69
N GLU A 130 16.86 0.95 -18.56
CA GLU A 130 18.08 1.35 -19.27
C GLU A 130 17.82 2.21 -20.53
N GLU A 131 16.60 2.23 -21.08
CA GLU A 131 16.32 2.96 -22.34
C GLU A 131 15.90 4.44 -22.17
N ILE A 132 15.82 4.98 -20.94
CA ILE A 132 15.33 6.35 -20.69
C ILE A 132 16.45 7.38 -20.43
N GLU A 133 17.72 6.96 -20.31
CA GLU A 133 18.79 7.89 -19.89
C GLU A 133 19.39 8.76 -21.01
N ASP A 134 19.07 8.54 -22.29
CA ASP A 134 19.91 9.11 -23.37
C ASP A 134 19.41 10.38 -24.08
N ASN A 135 18.40 11.10 -23.58
CA ASN A 135 17.85 12.23 -24.36
C ASN A 135 17.42 13.50 -23.60
N PHE A 136 18.17 13.92 -22.57
CA PHE A 136 18.10 15.28 -22.02
C PHE A 136 19.45 16.02 -22.14
N ILE A 137 19.73 16.55 -23.33
CA ILE A 137 20.79 17.54 -23.53
C ILE A 137 20.27 18.90 -23.05
N ILE A 138 20.75 19.36 -21.89
CA ILE A 138 20.67 20.76 -21.46
C ILE A 138 22.10 21.31 -21.51
N PRO A 139 22.42 22.29 -22.39
CA PRO A 139 23.76 22.84 -22.45
C PRO A 139 23.92 23.87 -21.33
N ALA A 140 24.76 23.57 -20.35
CA ALA A 140 25.23 24.53 -19.36
C ALA A 140 26.75 24.64 -19.47
N GLU A 141 27.21 25.60 -20.27
CA GLU A 141 28.55 26.13 -20.15
C GLU A 141 28.66 26.92 -18.82
N SER A 142 29.76 26.68 -18.11
CA SER A 142 30.56 27.61 -17.28
C SER A 142 30.83 27.17 -15.84
N SER A 143 32.14 26.92 -15.63
CA SER A 143 32.97 27.35 -14.50
C SER A 143 33.22 26.43 -13.28
N ILE A 144 34.48 25.92 -13.27
CA ILE A 144 35.47 25.89 -12.17
C ILE A 144 35.58 24.64 -11.27
N ASP A 145 36.75 23.98 -11.43
CA ASP A 145 37.63 23.20 -10.53
C ASP A 145 37.09 22.45 -9.31
N VAL A 146 37.50 21.18 -9.15
CA VAL A 146 38.48 20.73 -8.12
C VAL A 146 38.67 19.19 -8.20
N GLU A 147 39.95 18.80 -8.34
CA GLU A 147 40.66 17.57 -7.95
C GLU A 147 40.13 16.15 -8.32
N GLN A 148 40.98 15.45 -9.08
CA GLN A 148 40.95 14.01 -9.33
C GLN A 148 41.50 13.27 -8.11
N GLU A 149 40.69 12.40 -7.50
CA GLU A 149 41.17 11.27 -6.71
C GLU A 149 40.50 10.00 -7.25
N GLU A 150 41.32 9.05 -7.71
CA GLU A 150 40.88 7.69 -8.01
C GLU A 150 40.56 6.95 -6.70
N PRO A 151 39.46 6.18 -6.61
CA PRO A 151 39.29 5.24 -5.51
C PRO A 151 39.98 3.92 -5.86
N ASP A 152 40.98 3.58 -5.03
CA ASP A 152 41.65 2.29 -4.96
C ASP A 152 40.65 1.12 -4.95
N GLU A 153 40.90 0.13 -5.82
CA GLU A 153 40.27 -1.18 -5.80
C GLU A 153 40.63 -1.90 -4.48
N VAL A 154 39.63 -2.19 -3.64
CA VAL A 154 39.75 -3.11 -2.51
C VAL A 154 39.55 -4.56 -3.00
N PRO A 155 40.54 -5.47 -2.88
CA PRO A 155 40.33 -6.88 -3.19
C PRO A 155 39.43 -7.50 -2.11
N LEU A 156 38.21 -7.85 -2.47
CA LEU A 156 37.38 -8.77 -1.69
C LEU A 156 38.02 -10.16 -1.81
N ALA A 157 38.70 -10.59 -0.75
CA ALA A 157 39.07 -11.99 -0.57
C ALA A 157 37.76 -12.79 -0.38
N ILE A 158 37.27 -13.35 -1.47
CA ILE A 158 36.21 -14.36 -1.48
C ILE A 158 36.85 -15.64 -0.92
N ASP A 159 36.24 -16.18 0.12
CA ASP A 159 36.65 -17.41 0.77
C ASP A 159 36.37 -18.60 -0.17
N ASP A 160 37.41 -19.14 -0.81
CA ASP A 160 37.36 -20.27 -1.76
C ASP A 160 36.81 -21.59 -1.15
N GLU A 161 36.51 -21.62 0.15
CA GLU A 161 35.95 -22.80 0.82
C GLU A 161 34.43 -22.99 0.58
N LEU A 162 33.67 -21.91 0.35
CA LEU A 162 32.20 -21.97 0.19
C LEU A 162 31.74 -22.42 -1.21
N ASP A 163 32.54 -22.17 -2.25
CA ASP A 163 32.22 -22.58 -3.62
C ASP A 163 32.43 -24.08 -3.86
N ASN A 164 33.31 -24.73 -3.10
CA ASN A 164 33.57 -26.17 -3.22
C ASN A 164 32.44 -27.03 -2.62
N ASP A 165 31.77 -26.58 -1.57
CA ASP A 165 30.65 -27.30 -0.95
C ASP A 165 29.38 -27.27 -1.83
N LEU A 166 29.22 -26.23 -2.65
CA LEU A 166 28.09 -26.11 -3.59
C LEU A 166 28.28 -26.98 -4.85
N MET A 167 29.53 -27.15 -5.30
CA MET A 167 29.87 -27.97 -6.48
C MET A 167 29.72 -29.48 -6.24
N ASN A 168 29.71 -29.92 -4.98
CA ASN A 168 29.52 -31.31 -4.58
C ASN A 168 28.06 -31.63 -4.14
N PHE A 169 27.13 -30.70 -4.30
CA PHE A 169 25.73 -30.92 -3.91
C PHE A 169 25.00 -31.75 -4.97
N ASP A 170 24.73 -33.01 -4.63
CA ASP A 170 24.14 -34.01 -5.52
C ASP A 170 22.60 -33.94 -5.53
N TRP A 171 22.06 -33.18 -6.50
CA TRP A 171 20.62 -32.98 -6.69
C TRP A 171 19.84 -34.28 -6.92
N GLU A 172 20.47 -35.33 -7.45
CA GLU A 172 19.81 -36.64 -7.62
C GLU A 172 19.49 -37.29 -6.27
N LYS A 173 20.35 -37.11 -5.27
CA LYS A 173 20.19 -37.71 -3.94
C LYS A 173 19.08 -37.02 -3.13
N ALA A 174 19.00 -35.69 -3.21
CA ALA A 174 17.93 -34.92 -2.56
C ALA A 174 16.54 -35.26 -3.12
N ARG A 175 16.45 -35.51 -4.42
CA ARG A 175 15.20 -35.91 -5.08
C ARG A 175 14.76 -37.34 -4.72
N GLN A 176 15.73 -38.22 -4.44
CA GLN A 176 15.47 -39.59 -4.03
C GLN A 176 15.01 -39.70 -2.57
N GLU A 177 15.49 -38.81 -1.68
CA GLU A 177 15.00 -38.69 -0.30
C GLU A 177 13.57 -38.15 -0.22
N HIS A 178 13.18 -37.23 -1.12
CA HIS A 178 11.80 -36.78 -1.24
C HIS A 178 10.85 -37.88 -1.75
N ALA A 179 11.28 -38.69 -2.72
CA ALA A 179 10.48 -39.80 -3.26
C ALA A 179 10.24 -40.93 -2.23
N ALA A 180 11.12 -41.08 -1.23
CA ALA A 180 10.97 -42.07 -0.17
C ALA A 180 9.99 -41.64 0.95
N THR A 181 9.53 -40.39 0.94
CA THR A 181 8.55 -39.86 1.91
C THR A 181 7.11 -39.87 1.36
N GLU A 182 6.91 -40.10 0.05
CA GLU A 182 5.62 -40.08 -0.63
C GLU A 182 4.91 -41.46 -0.70
N GLU A 183 5.07 -42.33 0.31
CA GLU A 183 4.30 -43.60 0.36
C GLU A 183 2.94 -43.50 1.07
N ASP A 184 2.55 -42.35 1.61
CA ASP A 184 1.15 -42.08 1.98
C ASP A 184 0.45 -41.33 0.84
N GLN A 185 -0.04 -42.12 -0.13
CA GLN A 185 -0.99 -41.66 -1.15
C GLN A 185 -2.34 -41.35 -0.48
N GLU A 186 -2.59 -40.09 -0.13
CA GLU A 186 -3.96 -39.58 -0.08
C GLU A 186 -4.42 -39.36 -1.53
N GLU A 187 -5.52 -40.02 -1.90
CA GLU A 187 -6.18 -39.86 -3.20
C GLU A 187 -6.44 -38.37 -3.50
N PRO A 188 -6.47 -37.95 -4.77
CA PRO A 188 -6.77 -36.55 -5.09
C PRO A 188 -8.19 -36.21 -4.63
N GLU A 189 -8.29 -35.53 -3.50
CA GLU A 189 -9.56 -35.01 -2.99
C GLU A 189 -10.19 -34.12 -4.06
N SER A 190 -11.36 -34.53 -4.53
CA SER A 190 -12.19 -33.74 -5.42
C SER A 190 -12.51 -32.39 -4.77
N VAL A 191 -12.53 -31.31 -5.55
CA VAL A 191 -12.92 -29.96 -5.11
C VAL A 191 -14.29 -29.96 -4.41
N GLU A 192 -15.13 -30.95 -4.72
CA GLU A 192 -16.45 -31.14 -4.15
C GLU A 192 -16.42 -31.67 -2.70
N ASP A 193 -15.38 -32.41 -2.32
CA ASP A 193 -15.18 -32.93 -0.95
C ASP A 193 -14.62 -31.84 -0.02
N LEU A 194 -13.69 -31.03 -0.53
CA LEU A 194 -13.17 -29.83 0.17
C LEU A 194 -14.28 -28.81 0.47
N LEU A 195 -15.25 -28.65 -0.44
CA LEU A 195 -16.41 -27.77 -0.25
C LEU A 195 -17.49 -28.42 0.63
N GLY A 196 -17.68 -29.74 0.53
CA GLY A 196 -18.61 -30.50 1.36
C GLY A 196 -18.24 -30.45 2.85
N GLY A 197 -16.95 -30.63 3.16
CA GLY A 197 -16.44 -30.54 4.53
C GLY A 197 -16.57 -29.15 5.14
N PHE A 198 -16.35 -28.10 4.35
CA PHE A 198 -16.50 -26.71 4.79
C PHE A 198 -17.97 -26.35 5.09
N LEU A 199 -18.92 -26.76 4.23
CA LEU A 199 -20.35 -26.50 4.42
C LEU A 199 -20.94 -27.28 5.59
N ALA A 200 -20.47 -28.50 5.83
CA ALA A 200 -20.92 -29.32 6.96
C ALA A 200 -20.53 -28.72 8.31
N ASN A 201 -19.39 -28.01 8.39
CA ASN A 201 -18.90 -27.43 9.63
C ASN A 201 -19.60 -26.10 10.01
N MET A 202 -20.31 -25.47 9.06
CA MET A 202 -21.03 -24.21 9.27
C MET A 202 -22.49 -24.40 9.71
N ASN A 203 -23.03 -25.62 9.57
CA ASN A 203 -24.39 -26.00 9.98
C ASN A 203 -24.44 -26.77 11.32
N LYS A 204 -23.42 -26.62 12.15
CA LYS A 204 -23.32 -27.26 13.46
C LYS A 204 -23.50 -26.25 14.60
#